data_AF-A0A2N3DRD0-F1
#
_entry.id   AF-A0A2N3DRD0-F1
#
_cell.length_a   1.000
_cell.length_b   1.000
_cell.length_c   1.000
_cell.angle_alpha   90.00
_cell.angle_beta   90.00
_cell.angle_gamma   90.00
#
_symmetry.space_group_name_H-M   'P 1'
#
loop_
_entity.id
_entity.type
_entity.pdbx_description
1 polymer ?
#
loop_
_entity_poly.entity_id
_entity_poly.type
_entity_poly.pdbx_seq_one_letter_code
_entity_poly.pdbx_strand_id
1 'polypeptide(L)'
;MPLTRAYEVTSFGFAKDLGLSDAAIVEWRLDMSIYHKEGLSVGYTTNYRFDGTLWYLPGQVDHHRFSDDCREIYAGLVIEWLARAPKEVFKVDLRHEHFSGDHREWSTPVQAFLRSGVWLPAEDPSSGGPIRHFYRAADIWVAGAANDRFPFFLRQISVSINKVIDRLQPEALHRLRSYARLRVLNNPLTVVDQACFLAAQYFAGIVRPHYEPQLVNLYNSTWKMIADKHAADPQAIAKPANDMPILFRRGTNLAVAIPGKESAPLYVRDNEDDLAPSLVASIDGLLMDIKGADRVRVGAAVNALFGKKVSRLSALRYDVKIDGVALEDIEPEGTALVNCPWLRVMLAVAMEGLRGNDASQLPSDRSAVLGRLENVAILVALDVLFEINDQRILAPGDRAAYVFRRSGLPTLVVTRGGDVSTWKALQGWLPAVCEAIELPSVANGMRLLAHELEAAGEEVNELNLDDNTIARLGRTLHLEGASLVSVRHLIDEAVELKMPWIRAAIHYGSGNEALNEFDRLVGEFESDPARLLATLMPIIT
;
A
#
# COMPACT_ATOMS: atom_id res chain seq x y z
N MET A 1 -22.46 47.87 -14.60
CA MET A 1 -22.69 47.30 -15.95
C MET A 1 -24.13 47.58 -16.39
N PRO A 2 -24.42 47.58 -17.71
CA PRO A 2 -25.80 47.62 -18.20
C PRO A 2 -26.59 46.37 -17.79
N LEU A 3 -27.92 46.43 -17.90
CA LEU A 3 -28.81 45.28 -17.73
C LEU A 3 -28.50 44.23 -18.81
N THR A 4 -28.31 42.98 -18.40
CA THR A 4 -27.99 41.84 -19.25
C THR A 4 -29.15 40.86 -19.24
N ARG A 5 -29.59 40.40 -20.42
CA ARG A 5 -30.69 39.43 -20.50
C ARG A 5 -30.27 38.08 -19.94
N ALA A 6 -31.18 37.33 -19.32
CA ALA A 6 -30.86 36.02 -18.73
C ALA A 6 -30.18 35.04 -19.71
N TYR A 7 -30.58 35.02 -20.99
CA TYR A 7 -29.92 34.17 -21.99
C TYR A 7 -28.48 34.62 -22.30
N GLU A 8 -28.16 35.91 -22.21
CA GLU A 8 -26.82 36.46 -22.41
C GLU A 8 -25.93 36.19 -21.19
N VAL A 9 -26.51 36.16 -19.99
CA VAL A 9 -25.82 35.73 -18.77
C VAL A 9 -25.43 34.26 -18.88
N THR A 10 -26.37 33.38 -19.22
CA THR A 10 -26.10 31.93 -19.33
C THR A 10 -25.19 31.57 -20.50
N SER A 11 -25.31 32.28 -21.63
CA SER A 11 -24.44 32.09 -22.78
C SER A 11 -23.14 32.90 -22.72
N PHE A 12 -22.94 33.77 -21.73
CA PHE A 12 -21.81 34.71 -21.67
C PHE A 12 -21.72 35.61 -22.92
N GLY A 13 -22.85 35.91 -23.57
CA GLY A 13 -22.89 36.71 -24.81
C GLY A 13 -22.28 38.10 -24.64
N PHE A 14 -22.45 38.70 -23.45
CA PHE A 14 -21.91 40.02 -23.10
C PHE A 14 -20.38 40.04 -22.97
N ALA A 15 -19.73 38.88 -22.87
CA ALA A 15 -18.29 38.80 -22.58
C ALA A 15 -17.41 39.25 -23.76
N LYS A 16 -17.94 39.23 -25.00
CA LYS A 16 -17.25 39.79 -26.17
C LYS A 16 -17.13 41.32 -26.08
N ASP A 17 -18.15 41.97 -25.54
CA ASP A 17 -18.15 43.42 -25.32
C ASP A 17 -17.14 43.83 -24.23
N LEU A 18 -16.71 42.87 -23.40
CA LEU A 18 -15.61 43.04 -22.44
C LEU A 18 -14.22 42.81 -23.06
N GLY A 19 -14.13 42.50 -24.35
CA GLY A 19 -12.87 42.21 -25.03
C GLY A 19 -12.28 40.83 -24.72
N LEU A 20 -13.07 39.90 -24.17
CA LEU A 20 -12.61 38.53 -23.94
C LEU A 20 -12.64 37.72 -25.24
N SER A 21 -11.63 36.86 -25.44
CA SER A 21 -11.60 35.91 -26.55
C SER A 21 -12.58 34.77 -26.34
N ASP A 22 -12.97 34.09 -27.42
CA ASP A 22 -13.84 32.91 -27.34
C ASP A 22 -13.26 31.82 -26.41
N ALA A 23 -11.94 31.63 -26.40
CA ALA A 23 -11.26 30.69 -25.49
C ALA A 23 -11.43 31.08 -24.02
N ALA A 24 -11.20 32.36 -23.68
CA ALA A 24 -11.36 32.85 -22.31
C ALA A 24 -12.83 32.79 -21.84
N ILE A 25 -13.79 33.00 -22.75
CA ILE A 25 -15.22 32.85 -22.47
C ILE A 25 -15.58 31.40 -22.17
N VAL A 26 -15.04 30.44 -22.95
CA VAL A 26 -15.24 29.01 -22.71
C VAL A 26 -14.65 28.59 -21.37
N GLU A 27 -13.44 29.03 -21.03
CA GLU A 27 -12.81 28.77 -19.73
C GLU A 27 -13.63 29.36 -18.57
N TRP A 28 -14.10 30.59 -18.70
CA TRP A 28 -14.92 31.24 -17.66
C TRP A 28 -16.27 30.56 -17.47
N ARG A 29 -16.93 30.17 -18.57
CA ARG A 29 -18.17 29.39 -18.51
C ARG A 29 -17.95 28.04 -17.83
N LEU A 30 -16.84 27.36 -18.13
CA LEU A 30 -16.49 26.09 -17.50
C LEU A 30 -16.27 26.27 -15.99
N ASP A 31 -15.49 27.27 -15.55
CA ASP A 31 -15.31 27.60 -14.13
C ASP A 31 -16.66 27.83 -13.43
N MET A 32 -17.51 28.68 -14.01
CA MET A 32 -18.84 28.96 -13.46
C MET A 32 -19.70 27.70 -13.35
N SER A 33 -19.66 26.82 -14.35
CA SER A 33 -20.42 25.56 -14.32
C SER A 33 -19.96 24.58 -13.24
N ILE A 34 -18.66 24.60 -12.90
CA ILE A 34 -18.05 23.69 -11.92
C ILE A 34 -18.23 24.23 -10.51
N TYR A 35 -17.99 25.53 -10.29
CA TYR A 35 -17.85 26.10 -8.94
C TYR A 35 -18.99 27.03 -8.52
N HIS A 36 -19.76 27.54 -9.47
CA HIS A 36 -20.82 28.52 -9.23
C HIS A 36 -22.08 28.17 -10.04
N LYS A 37 -22.44 26.88 -10.08
CA LYS A 37 -23.56 26.36 -10.89
C LYS A 37 -24.88 27.08 -10.61
N GLU A 38 -25.13 27.43 -9.36
CA GLU A 38 -26.30 28.21 -8.94
C GLU A 38 -26.31 29.60 -9.57
N GLY A 39 -25.15 30.21 -9.79
CA GLY A 39 -25.00 31.47 -10.52
C GLY A 39 -25.56 31.45 -11.95
N LEU A 40 -25.60 30.27 -12.58
CA LEU A 40 -26.11 30.09 -13.95
C LEU A 40 -27.61 29.77 -14.01
N SER A 41 -28.29 29.53 -12.86
CA SER A 41 -29.68 29.07 -12.81
C SER A 41 -30.70 30.24 -12.90
N VAL A 42 -30.53 31.15 -13.86
CA VAL A 42 -31.31 32.40 -13.97
C VAL A 42 -32.67 32.21 -14.64
N GLY A 43 -33.67 33.03 -14.29
CA GLY A 43 -34.99 32.99 -14.92
C GLY A 43 -34.95 33.52 -16.37
N TYR A 44 -35.35 32.70 -17.34
CA TYR A 44 -35.15 32.95 -18.78
C TYR A 44 -35.74 34.27 -19.34
N THR A 45 -36.74 34.85 -18.68
CA THR A 45 -37.50 36.01 -19.19
C THR A 45 -37.18 37.34 -18.50
N THR A 46 -36.13 37.40 -17.68
CA THR A 46 -35.81 38.59 -16.88
C THR A 46 -34.41 39.12 -17.16
N ASN A 47 -34.11 40.32 -16.66
CA ASN A 47 -32.78 40.91 -16.74
C ASN A 47 -32.07 40.81 -15.40
N TYR A 48 -30.76 40.71 -15.49
CA TYR A 48 -29.85 40.71 -14.36
C TYR A 48 -28.80 41.80 -14.56
N ARG A 49 -28.16 42.22 -13.46
CA ARG A 49 -27.02 43.13 -13.49
C ARG A 49 -25.91 42.62 -12.60
N PHE A 50 -24.67 42.85 -13.01
CA PHE A 50 -23.51 42.64 -12.15
C PHE A 50 -23.37 43.83 -11.20
N ASP A 51 -23.43 43.53 -9.90
CA ASP A 51 -23.13 44.47 -8.82
C ASP A 51 -21.64 44.36 -8.45
N GLY A 52 -20.83 45.12 -9.19
CA GLY A 52 -19.37 45.14 -9.08
C GLY A 52 -18.69 45.17 -10.45
N THR A 53 -17.35 45.20 -10.42
CA THR A 53 -16.52 45.24 -11.63
C THR A 53 -16.10 43.84 -12.03
N LEU A 54 -16.30 43.49 -13.30
CA LEU A 54 -15.76 42.26 -13.88
C LEU A 54 -14.28 42.46 -14.24
N TRP A 55 -13.41 42.15 -13.29
CA TRP A 55 -11.96 42.29 -13.48
C TRP A 55 -11.41 41.24 -14.46
N TYR A 56 -10.42 41.66 -15.24
CA TYR A 56 -9.58 40.79 -16.07
C TYR A 56 -8.11 41.23 -16.00
N LEU A 57 -7.17 40.30 -16.14
CA LEU A 57 -5.74 40.60 -16.16
C LEU A 57 -5.28 40.95 -17.59
N PRO A 58 -4.47 42.00 -17.77
CA PRO A 58 -3.79 42.24 -19.04
C PRO A 58 -2.97 41.01 -19.45
N GLY A 59 -3.13 40.53 -20.68
CA GLY A 59 -2.45 39.32 -21.17
C GLY A 59 -3.17 38.00 -20.90
N GLN A 60 -4.24 37.96 -20.10
CA GLN A 60 -4.91 36.68 -19.77
C GLN A 60 -5.55 36.02 -21.00
N VAL A 61 -6.02 36.83 -21.94
CA VAL A 61 -6.84 36.42 -23.08
C VAL A 61 -5.98 35.76 -24.18
N ASP A 62 -4.71 36.13 -24.22
CA ASP A 62 -3.73 35.83 -25.26
C ASP A 62 -2.47 35.15 -24.73
N HIS A 63 -2.41 34.80 -23.43
CA HIS A 63 -1.26 34.15 -22.80
C HIS A 63 -0.81 32.85 -23.48
N HIS A 64 -1.70 32.16 -24.19
CA HIS A 64 -1.39 30.96 -24.97
C HIS A 64 -0.56 31.25 -26.24
N ARG A 65 -0.51 32.51 -26.69
CA ARG A 65 0.27 32.98 -27.85
C ARG A 65 1.68 33.43 -27.46
N PHE A 66 1.94 33.60 -26.16
CA PHE A 66 3.27 33.96 -25.66
C PHE A 66 4.23 32.79 -25.88
N SER A 67 5.51 33.09 -26.11
CA SER A 67 6.56 32.08 -26.02
C SER A 67 6.62 31.53 -24.59
N ASP A 68 7.18 30.34 -24.41
CA ASP A 68 7.26 29.73 -23.08
C ASP A 68 7.99 30.62 -22.06
N ASP A 69 9.04 31.32 -22.47
CA ASP A 69 9.76 32.26 -21.59
C ASP A 69 8.89 33.47 -21.22
N CYS A 70 8.11 34.01 -22.17
CA CYS A 70 7.16 35.07 -21.89
C CYS A 70 6.03 34.60 -20.98
N ARG A 71 5.55 33.35 -21.12
CA ARG A 71 4.55 32.77 -20.22
C ARG A 71 5.07 32.58 -18.81
N GLU A 72 6.33 32.19 -18.64
CA GLU A 72 6.96 32.08 -17.32
C GLU A 72 7.09 33.45 -16.65
N ILE A 73 7.57 34.48 -17.37
CA ILE A 73 7.60 35.86 -16.86
C ILE A 73 6.19 36.34 -16.49
N TYR A 74 5.22 36.09 -17.37
CA TYR A 74 3.82 36.43 -17.13
C TYR A 74 3.28 35.75 -15.86
N ALA A 75 3.53 34.46 -15.66
CA ALA A 75 3.13 33.74 -14.45
C ALA A 75 3.76 34.37 -13.18
N GLY A 76 5.02 34.79 -13.24
CA GLY A 76 5.68 35.53 -12.15
C GLY A 76 4.94 36.83 -11.81
N LEU A 77 4.57 37.62 -12.83
CA LEU A 77 3.80 38.86 -12.65
C LEU A 77 2.41 38.60 -12.06
N VAL A 78 1.73 37.55 -12.52
CA VAL A 78 0.42 37.14 -11.99
C VAL A 78 0.53 36.80 -10.50
N ILE A 79 1.58 36.07 -10.08
CA ILE A 79 1.80 35.70 -8.68
C ILE A 79 2.14 36.92 -7.82
N GLU A 80 3.01 37.80 -8.30
CA GLU A 80 3.33 39.07 -7.63
C GLU A 80 2.10 39.94 -7.42
N TRP A 81 1.26 40.07 -8.45
CA TRP A 81 -0.01 40.78 -8.36
C TRP A 81 -0.97 40.09 -7.39
N LEU A 82 -1.12 38.77 -7.51
CA LEU A 82 -2.04 37.97 -6.70
C LEU A 82 -1.76 38.16 -5.20
N ALA A 83 -0.48 38.17 -4.80
CA ALA A 83 -0.05 38.38 -3.42
C ALA A 83 -0.65 39.66 -2.79
N ARG A 84 -0.90 40.69 -3.59
CA ARG A 84 -1.35 42.03 -3.15
C ARG A 84 -2.78 42.37 -3.56
N ALA A 85 -3.40 41.56 -4.41
CA ALA A 85 -4.71 41.85 -5.00
C ALA A 85 -5.82 42.04 -3.95
N PRO A 86 -6.73 43.02 -4.10
CA PRO A 86 -7.89 43.14 -3.22
C PRO A 86 -8.88 41.98 -3.44
N LYS A 87 -9.70 41.61 -2.46
CA LYS A 87 -10.55 40.39 -2.55
C LYS A 87 -11.69 40.56 -3.57
N GLU A 88 -12.11 41.79 -3.77
CA GLU A 88 -13.19 42.24 -4.64
C GLU A 88 -12.90 41.97 -6.12
N VAL A 89 -11.65 41.66 -6.48
CA VAL A 89 -11.29 41.35 -7.87
C VAL A 89 -11.68 39.94 -8.29
N PHE A 90 -12.00 39.05 -7.34
CA PHE A 90 -12.23 37.63 -7.60
C PHE A 90 -13.70 37.27 -7.74
N LYS A 91 -14.60 38.09 -7.20
CA LYS A 91 -16.02 37.79 -7.11
C LYS A 91 -16.87 39.02 -7.42
N VAL A 92 -18.07 38.76 -7.93
CA VAL A 92 -19.09 39.77 -8.20
C VAL A 92 -20.46 39.16 -7.89
N ASP A 93 -21.44 39.99 -7.53
CA ASP A 93 -22.82 39.53 -7.37
C ASP A 93 -23.61 39.76 -8.66
N LEU A 94 -24.27 38.71 -9.16
CA LEU A 94 -25.31 38.85 -10.16
C LEU A 94 -26.65 39.08 -9.45
N ARG A 95 -27.29 40.22 -9.69
CA ARG A 95 -28.57 40.60 -9.07
C ARG A 95 -29.68 40.67 -10.10
N HIS A 96 -30.84 40.15 -9.74
CA HIS A 96 -32.06 40.33 -10.52
C HIS A 96 -32.45 41.82 -10.56
N GLU A 97 -33.00 42.28 -11.69
CA GLU A 97 -33.42 43.69 -11.87
C GLU A 97 -34.44 44.15 -10.82
N HIS A 98 -35.53 43.39 -10.65
CA HIS A 98 -36.65 43.77 -9.77
C HIS A 98 -36.71 43.06 -8.40
N PHE A 99 -36.06 41.91 -8.22
CA PHE A 99 -36.13 41.13 -6.98
C PHE A 99 -34.82 41.26 -6.21
N SER A 100 -34.78 42.15 -5.21
CA SER A 100 -33.59 42.40 -4.39
C SER A 100 -33.07 41.18 -3.62
N GLY A 101 -33.93 40.18 -3.39
CA GLY A 101 -33.55 38.90 -2.75
C GLY A 101 -32.88 37.90 -3.70
N ASP A 102 -33.06 38.01 -5.02
CA ASP A 102 -32.42 37.10 -6.01
C ASP A 102 -31.05 37.67 -6.39
N HIS A 103 -30.04 37.26 -5.62
CA HIS A 103 -28.63 37.55 -5.87
C HIS A 103 -27.83 36.25 -5.84
N ARG A 104 -26.79 36.18 -6.68
CA ARG A 104 -25.96 34.99 -6.85
C ARG A 104 -24.51 35.39 -6.96
N GLU A 105 -23.64 34.69 -6.25
CA GLU A 105 -22.20 34.89 -6.36
C GLU A 105 -21.70 34.38 -7.72
N TRP A 106 -20.88 35.19 -8.38
CA TRP A 106 -20.22 34.89 -9.65
C TRP A 106 -18.71 35.07 -9.52
N SER A 107 -17.93 34.24 -10.23
CA SER A 107 -16.51 34.48 -10.41
C SER A 107 -16.28 35.58 -11.45
N THR A 108 -15.25 36.40 -11.23
CA THR A 108 -14.76 37.32 -12.27
C THR A 108 -13.91 36.55 -13.31
N PRO A 109 -13.69 37.13 -14.51
CA PRO A 109 -12.74 36.57 -15.47
C PRO A 109 -11.35 36.26 -14.90
N VAL A 110 -10.82 37.10 -14.00
CA VAL A 110 -9.54 36.81 -13.32
C VAL A 110 -9.62 35.54 -12.48
N GLN A 111 -10.68 35.40 -11.68
CA GLN A 111 -10.83 34.24 -10.80
C GLN A 111 -10.96 32.93 -11.59
N ALA A 112 -11.66 32.97 -12.73
CA ALA A 112 -11.75 31.84 -13.63
C ALA A 112 -10.39 31.51 -14.28
N PHE A 113 -9.67 32.52 -14.78
CA PHE A 113 -8.32 32.34 -15.33
C PHE A 113 -7.36 31.70 -14.31
N LEU A 114 -7.33 32.21 -13.07
CA LEU A 114 -6.46 31.69 -12.02
C LEU A 114 -6.72 30.21 -11.69
N ARG A 115 -7.99 29.79 -11.72
CA ARG A 115 -8.42 28.46 -11.29
C ARG A 115 -8.42 27.43 -12.42
N SER A 116 -8.86 27.84 -13.60
CA SER A 116 -9.15 26.94 -14.73
C SER A 116 -8.19 27.11 -15.90
N GLY A 117 -7.48 28.24 -15.98
CA GLY A 117 -6.50 28.51 -17.03
C GLY A 117 -5.20 27.70 -16.86
N VAL A 118 -4.56 27.37 -17.99
CA VAL A 118 -3.29 26.62 -18.04
C VAL A 118 -2.13 27.62 -18.07
N TRP A 119 -1.80 28.22 -16.93
CA TRP A 119 -0.87 29.36 -16.88
C TRP A 119 0.34 29.17 -15.96
N LEU A 120 0.30 28.23 -15.01
CA LEU A 120 1.35 28.06 -14.01
C LEU A 120 2.43 27.10 -14.57
N PRO A 121 3.68 27.55 -14.75
CA PRO A 121 4.75 26.69 -15.25
C PRO A 121 5.18 25.67 -14.19
N ALA A 122 5.34 24.43 -14.64
CA ALA A 122 5.90 23.33 -13.88
C ALA A 122 6.86 22.51 -14.74
N GLU A 123 7.75 21.80 -14.07
CA GLU A 123 8.75 20.94 -14.65
C GLU A 123 8.39 19.48 -14.38
N ASP A 124 8.27 18.70 -15.45
CA ASP A 124 8.10 17.25 -15.39
C ASP A 124 9.49 16.59 -15.46
N PRO A 125 9.86 15.76 -14.47
CA PRO A 125 11.08 14.97 -14.53
C PRO A 125 11.16 14.09 -15.78
N SER A 126 12.26 14.16 -16.53
CA SER A 126 12.52 13.30 -17.69
C SER A 126 13.99 12.88 -17.76
N SER A 127 14.32 11.82 -18.53
CA SER A 127 15.70 11.33 -18.72
C SER A 127 16.69 12.38 -19.21
N GLY A 128 16.23 13.32 -20.05
CA GLY A 128 17.03 14.41 -20.61
C GLY A 128 17.10 15.67 -19.72
N GLY A 129 16.54 15.63 -18.51
CA GLY A 129 16.36 16.80 -17.65
C GLY A 129 14.88 17.17 -17.49
N PRO A 130 14.56 18.15 -16.63
CA PRO A 130 13.19 18.59 -16.42
C PRO A 130 12.62 19.23 -17.69
N ILE A 131 11.41 18.87 -18.09
CA ILE A 131 10.72 19.46 -19.24
C ILE A 131 9.65 20.43 -18.71
N ARG A 132 9.74 21.69 -19.12
CA ARG A 132 8.78 22.73 -18.73
C ARG A 132 7.48 22.57 -19.50
N HIS A 133 6.38 22.57 -18.77
CA HIS A 133 5.02 22.62 -19.27
C HIS A 133 4.20 23.61 -18.45
N PHE A 134 3.02 23.99 -18.95
CA PHE A 134 2.09 24.87 -18.24
C PHE A 134 0.88 24.05 -17.80
N TYR A 135 0.42 24.30 -16.58
CA TYR A 135 -0.69 23.58 -15.97
C TYR A 135 -1.68 24.54 -15.32
N ARG A 136 -2.86 24.02 -15.00
CA ARG A 136 -3.75 24.66 -14.04
C ARG A 136 -3.13 24.52 -12.66
N ALA A 137 -3.30 25.53 -11.81
CA ALA A 137 -2.77 25.46 -10.45
C ALA A 137 -3.33 24.27 -9.65
N ALA A 138 -4.58 23.85 -9.93
CA ALA A 138 -5.17 22.64 -9.32
C ALA A 138 -4.47 21.32 -9.70
N ASP A 139 -3.73 21.29 -10.80
CA ASP A 139 -2.98 20.10 -11.27
C ASP A 139 -1.54 20.06 -10.74
N ILE A 140 -1.15 21.06 -9.94
CA ILE A 140 0.18 21.20 -9.34
C ILE A 140 0.09 21.03 -7.82
N TRP A 141 1.09 20.36 -7.27
CA TRP A 141 1.21 20.07 -5.86
C TRP A 141 2.47 20.71 -5.28
N VAL A 142 2.39 21.15 -4.02
CA VAL A 142 3.52 21.62 -3.23
C VAL A 142 3.64 20.86 -1.92
N ALA A 143 4.78 21.02 -1.23
CA ALA A 143 5.02 20.41 0.07
C ALA A 143 4.08 20.98 1.14
N GLY A 144 3.75 20.15 2.14
CA GLY A 144 2.82 20.47 3.22
C GLY A 144 3.40 21.41 4.26
N ALA A 145 4.54 21.02 4.83
CA ALA A 145 5.28 21.86 5.77
C ALA A 145 6.35 22.69 5.03
N ALA A 146 6.68 23.87 5.58
CA ALA A 146 7.68 24.76 5.00
C ALA A 146 9.09 24.11 4.88
N ASN A 147 9.38 23.09 5.69
CA ASN A 147 10.66 22.37 5.68
C ASN A 147 10.58 21.00 4.98
N ASP A 148 9.41 20.58 4.52
CA ASP A 148 9.27 19.31 3.80
C ASP A 148 9.79 19.46 2.37
N ARG A 149 10.69 18.57 1.96
CA ARG A 149 11.16 18.54 0.59
C ARG A 149 10.12 17.88 -0.31
N PHE A 150 9.65 18.61 -1.32
CA PHE A 150 8.75 18.03 -2.32
C PHE A 150 9.46 16.90 -3.11
N PRO A 151 8.79 15.77 -3.39
CA PRO A 151 9.40 14.67 -4.12
C PRO A 151 9.85 15.10 -5.52
N PHE A 152 11.13 14.89 -5.82
CA PHE A 152 11.77 15.35 -7.06
C PHE A 152 11.54 14.46 -8.27
N PHE A 153 10.92 13.30 -8.06
CA PHE A 153 10.46 12.40 -9.12
C PHE A 153 9.00 12.70 -9.55
N LEU A 154 8.38 13.75 -9.01
CA LEU A 154 7.06 14.23 -9.38
C LEU A 154 7.17 15.61 -10.04
N ARG A 155 6.15 16.00 -10.81
CA ARG A 155 5.97 17.35 -11.35
C ARG A 155 6.14 18.44 -10.27
N GLN A 156 6.98 19.44 -10.53
CA GLN A 156 7.25 20.53 -9.60
C GLN A 156 7.00 21.90 -10.22
N ILE A 157 6.61 22.90 -9.44
CA ILE A 157 6.62 24.30 -9.92
C ILE A 157 8.03 24.65 -10.43
N SER A 158 8.12 25.40 -11.54
CA SER A 158 9.42 25.78 -12.09
C SER A 158 10.27 26.52 -11.06
N VAL A 159 11.59 26.34 -11.12
CA VAL A 159 12.50 26.90 -10.11
C VAL A 159 12.40 28.43 -10.04
N SER A 160 12.19 29.10 -11.18
CA SER A 160 12.06 30.55 -11.22
C SER A 160 10.79 31.03 -10.49
N ILE A 161 9.68 30.31 -10.66
CA ILE A 161 8.42 30.65 -10.01
C ILE A 161 8.44 30.31 -8.53
N ASN A 162 9.06 29.19 -8.13
CA ASN A 162 9.26 28.90 -6.71
C ASN A 162 10.01 30.04 -6.00
N LYS A 163 11.06 30.61 -6.61
CA LYS A 163 11.76 31.78 -6.05
C LYS A 163 10.85 32.99 -5.89
N VAL A 164 9.93 33.24 -6.83
CA VAL A 164 8.94 34.33 -6.72
C VAL A 164 7.98 34.07 -5.57
N ILE A 165 7.47 32.84 -5.45
CA ILE A 165 6.57 32.42 -4.38
C ILE A 165 7.26 32.56 -3.02
N ASP A 166 8.48 32.03 -2.87
CA ASP A 166 9.27 32.03 -1.64
C ASP A 166 9.55 33.45 -1.14
N ARG A 167 9.89 34.37 -2.04
CA ARG A 167 10.11 35.79 -1.72
C ARG A 167 8.85 36.49 -1.20
N LEU A 168 7.66 35.99 -1.54
CA LEU A 168 6.36 36.58 -1.22
C LEU A 168 5.55 35.73 -0.20
N GLN A 169 6.23 34.83 0.51
CA GLN A 169 5.60 34.06 1.59
C GLN A 169 5.25 34.96 2.79
N PRO A 170 4.16 34.66 3.52
CA PRO A 170 3.20 33.57 3.29
C PRO A 170 2.06 33.89 2.30
N GLU A 171 1.91 35.14 1.88
CA GLU A 171 0.72 35.64 1.16
C GLU A 171 0.53 34.97 -0.21
N ALA A 172 1.61 34.84 -0.99
CA ALA A 172 1.52 34.26 -2.34
C ALA A 172 0.98 32.82 -2.30
N LEU A 173 1.53 31.97 -1.44
CA LEU A 173 1.10 30.58 -1.33
C LEU A 173 -0.32 30.47 -0.79
N HIS A 174 -0.66 31.25 0.24
CA HIS A 174 -2.02 31.28 0.78
C HIS A 174 -3.06 31.66 -0.28
N ARG A 175 -2.76 32.66 -1.11
CA ARG A 175 -3.67 33.13 -2.17
C ARG A 175 -3.72 32.19 -3.38
N LEU A 176 -2.60 31.58 -3.77
CA LEU A 176 -2.58 30.52 -4.78
C LEU A 176 -3.46 29.33 -4.36
N ARG A 177 -3.40 28.94 -3.09
CA ARG A 177 -4.27 27.88 -2.54
C ARG A 177 -5.74 28.30 -2.54
N SER A 178 -6.03 29.52 -2.10
CA SER A 178 -7.41 30.00 -1.91
C SER A 178 -8.12 30.34 -3.22
N TYR A 179 -7.44 31.01 -4.14
CA TYR A 179 -8.03 31.53 -5.37
C TYR A 179 -7.67 30.68 -6.60
N ALA A 180 -6.45 30.16 -6.70
CA ALA A 180 -6.03 29.33 -7.84
C ALA A 180 -6.19 27.81 -7.60
N ARG A 181 -6.55 27.38 -6.38
CA ARG A 181 -6.69 25.97 -5.98
C ARG A 181 -5.40 25.15 -6.04
N LEU A 182 -4.24 25.80 -5.86
CA LEU A 182 -2.96 25.10 -5.72
C LEU A 182 -3.05 24.04 -4.61
N ARG A 183 -2.65 22.80 -4.91
CA ARG A 183 -2.80 21.67 -3.99
C ARG A 183 -1.55 21.45 -3.15
N VAL A 184 -1.75 20.80 -2.00
CA VAL A 184 -0.72 20.57 -0.99
C VAL A 184 -0.70 19.09 -0.65
N LEU A 185 0.48 18.47 -0.67
CA LEU A 185 0.62 17.06 -0.32
C LEU A 185 0.17 16.79 1.11
N ASN A 186 -0.43 15.62 1.31
CA ASN A 186 -0.93 15.12 2.58
C ASN A 186 -2.00 16.02 3.22
N ASN A 187 -2.68 16.86 2.42
CA ASN A 187 -3.84 17.61 2.87
C ASN A 187 -5.09 16.70 2.89
N PRO A 188 -5.74 16.48 4.05
CA PRO A 188 -6.91 15.62 4.16
C PRO A 188 -8.10 16.04 3.28
N LEU A 189 -8.18 17.30 2.87
CA LEU A 189 -9.26 17.81 2.01
C LEU A 189 -9.08 17.39 0.54
N THR A 190 -7.85 17.13 0.09
CA THR A 190 -7.53 16.80 -1.31
C THR A 190 -6.87 15.44 -1.46
N VAL A 191 -6.88 14.59 -0.43
CA VAL A 191 -6.16 13.31 -0.44
C VAL A 191 -6.61 12.34 -1.54
N VAL A 192 -7.89 12.36 -1.93
CA VAL A 192 -8.38 11.56 -3.08
C VAL A 192 -7.79 12.08 -4.40
N ASP A 193 -7.70 13.41 -4.54
CA ASP A 193 -7.04 14.03 -5.69
C ASP A 193 -5.54 13.69 -5.73
N GLN A 194 -4.90 13.53 -4.57
CA GLN A 194 -3.50 13.12 -4.47
C GLN A 194 -3.32 11.71 -5.04
N ALA A 195 -4.19 10.77 -4.69
CA ALA A 195 -4.13 9.42 -5.25
C ALA A 195 -4.29 9.43 -6.78
N CYS A 196 -5.21 10.24 -7.30
CA CYS A 196 -5.39 10.44 -8.74
C CYS A 196 -4.13 11.01 -9.39
N PHE A 197 -3.55 12.06 -8.79
CA PHE A 197 -2.34 12.70 -9.27
C PHE A 197 -1.17 11.72 -9.34
N LEU A 198 -0.90 10.97 -8.27
CA LEU A 198 0.20 9.99 -8.23
C LEU A 198 0.04 8.91 -9.30
N ALA A 199 -1.17 8.40 -9.51
CA ALA A 199 -1.45 7.43 -10.58
C ALA A 199 -1.24 8.04 -11.97
N ALA A 200 -1.68 9.28 -12.19
CA ALA A 200 -1.51 9.99 -13.46
C ALA A 200 -0.03 10.28 -13.77
N GLN A 201 0.79 10.62 -12.76
CA GLN A 201 2.23 10.84 -12.92
C GLN A 201 2.95 9.56 -13.36
N TYR A 202 2.56 8.41 -12.80
CA TYR A 202 3.08 7.11 -13.23
C TYR A 202 2.62 6.76 -14.65
N PHE A 203 1.33 6.91 -14.94
CA PHE A 203 0.77 6.65 -16.27
C PHE A 203 1.43 7.48 -17.38
N ALA A 204 1.74 8.75 -17.08
CA ALA A 204 2.40 9.66 -18.02
C ALA A 204 3.90 9.35 -18.22
N GLY A 205 4.48 8.37 -17.52
CA GLY A 205 5.89 8.04 -17.61
C GLY A 205 6.82 9.06 -16.94
N ILE A 206 6.28 9.95 -16.09
CA ILE A 206 7.06 10.98 -15.38
C ILE A 206 7.90 10.32 -14.28
N VAL A 207 7.33 9.33 -13.60
CA VAL A 207 8.02 8.57 -12.54
C VAL A 207 8.88 7.48 -13.19
N ARG A 208 10.20 7.58 -13.03
CA ARG A 208 11.14 6.57 -13.56
C ARG A 208 11.07 5.26 -12.74
N PRO A 209 11.39 4.10 -13.33
CA PRO A 209 11.32 2.81 -12.65
C PRO A 209 12.06 2.75 -11.30
N HIS A 210 13.21 3.41 -11.20
CA HIS A 210 13.99 3.40 -9.95
C HIS A 210 13.35 4.21 -8.81
N TYR A 211 12.38 5.08 -9.11
CA TYR A 211 11.59 5.84 -8.13
C TYR A 211 10.25 5.18 -7.79
N GLU A 212 9.93 4.04 -8.41
CA GLU A 212 8.70 3.29 -8.12
C GLU A 212 8.54 2.94 -6.63
N PRO A 213 9.58 2.50 -5.89
CA PRO A 213 9.44 2.24 -4.46
C PRO A 213 9.01 3.47 -3.66
N GLN A 214 9.59 4.64 -3.97
CA GLN A 214 9.26 5.90 -3.32
C GLN A 214 7.84 6.36 -3.67
N LEU A 215 7.41 6.20 -4.93
CA LEU A 215 6.03 6.44 -5.36
C LEU A 215 5.05 5.54 -4.62
N VAL A 216 5.31 4.23 -4.56
CA VAL A 216 4.46 3.25 -3.89
C VAL A 216 4.33 3.57 -2.39
N ASN A 217 5.41 3.97 -1.73
CA ASN A 217 5.36 4.38 -0.32
C ASN A 217 4.47 5.61 -0.10
N LEU A 218 4.60 6.63 -0.96
CA LEU A 218 3.74 7.82 -0.90
C LEU A 218 2.28 7.50 -1.26
N TYR A 219 2.06 6.57 -2.19
CA TYR A 219 0.73 6.12 -2.55
C TYR A 219 0.05 5.35 -1.42
N ASN A 220 0.81 4.47 -0.74
CA ASN A 220 0.32 3.72 0.41
C ASN A 220 -0.05 4.65 1.57
N SER A 221 0.78 5.66 1.87
CA SER A 221 0.45 6.65 2.91
C SER A 221 -0.76 7.51 2.53
N THR A 222 -0.94 7.82 1.24
CA THR A 222 -2.13 8.52 0.73
C THR A 222 -3.39 7.69 0.96
N TRP A 223 -3.38 6.40 0.62
CA TRP A 223 -4.52 5.50 0.84
C TRP A 223 -4.79 5.23 2.30
N LYS A 224 -3.76 5.18 3.15
CA LYS A 224 -3.94 5.15 4.60
C LYS A 224 -4.74 6.35 5.10
N MET A 225 -4.37 7.56 4.69
CA MET A 225 -5.10 8.78 5.06
C MET A 225 -6.53 8.81 4.51
N ILE A 226 -6.76 8.30 3.29
CA ILE A 226 -8.12 8.11 2.74
C ILE A 226 -8.92 7.16 3.64
N ALA A 227 -8.36 6.01 4.00
CA ALA A 227 -9.01 5.00 4.83
C ALA A 227 -9.32 5.52 6.25
N ASP A 228 -8.38 6.23 6.87
CA ASP A 228 -8.57 6.83 8.20
C ASP A 228 -9.65 7.91 8.19
N LYS A 229 -9.67 8.75 7.14
CA LYS A 229 -10.72 9.76 6.96
C LYS A 229 -12.10 9.12 6.75
N HIS A 230 -12.17 8.06 5.94
CA HIS A 230 -13.41 7.31 5.71
C HIS A 230 -13.94 6.70 7.00
N ALA A 231 -13.04 6.14 7.82
CA ALA A 231 -13.40 5.52 9.09
C ALA A 231 -13.92 6.55 10.10
N ALA A 232 -13.37 7.77 10.10
CA ALA A 232 -13.82 8.85 10.97
C ALA A 232 -15.15 9.46 10.52
N ASP A 233 -15.34 9.68 9.23
CA ASP A 233 -16.57 10.19 8.63
C ASP A 233 -16.75 9.63 7.21
N PRO A 234 -17.64 8.62 7.03
CA PRO A 234 -17.92 8.04 5.72
C PRO A 234 -18.47 9.03 4.68
N GLN A 235 -19.08 10.14 5.11
CA GLN A 235 -19.62 11.17 4.21
C GLN A 235 -18.58 12.24 3.84
N ALA A 236 -17.47 12.34 4.57
CA ALA A 236 -16.41 13.33 4.33
C ALA A 236 -15.57 13.05 3.07
N ILE A 237 -15.74 11.88 2.45
CA ILE A 237 -15.03 11.53 1.22
C ILE A 237 -15.90 11.89 0.03
N ALA A 238 -15.45 12.90 -0.72
CA ALA A 238 -16.06 13.27 -1.99
C ALA A 238 -16.01 12.09 -2.97
N LYS A 239 -17.11 11.90 -3.70
CA LYS A 239 -17.14 10.91 -4.78
C LYS A 239 -16.07 11.24 -5.81
N PRO A 240 -15.27 10.25 -6.26
CA PRO A 240 -14.24 10.48 -7.23
C PRO A 240 -14.86 10.78 -8.59
N ALA A 241 -14.10 11.42 -9.47
CA ALA A 241 -14.47 11.49 -10.88
C ALA A 241 -14.64 10.06 -11.43
N ASN A 242 -15.61 9.86 -12.33
CA ASN A 242 -15.88 8.53 -12.91
C ASN A 242 -14.66 7.88 -13.58
N ASP A 243 -13.73 8.72 -14.05
CA ASP A 243 -12.56 8.33 -14.82
C ASP A 243 -11.26 8.48 -14.02
N MET A 244 -11.33 8.43 -12.69
CA MET A 244 -10.16 8.56 -11.82
C MET A 244 -9.19 7.38 -12.03
N PRO A 245 -7.93 7.62 -12.48
CA PRO A 245 -6.90 6.60 -12.54
C PRO A 245 -6.39 6.23 -11.14
N ILE A 246 -6.04 4.95 -10.97
CA ILE A 246 -5.59 4.37 -9.70
C ILE A 246 -4.43 3.41 -9.97
N LEU A 247 -3.50 3.31 -9.02
CA LEU A 247 -2.42 2.33 -9.09
C LEU A 247 -2.86 0.99 -8.50
N PHE A 248 -2.62 -0.06 -9.28
CA PHE A 248 -2.77 -1.46 -8.94
C PHE A 248 -1.47 -2.19 -9.21
N ARG A 249 -1.40 -3.46 -8.78
CA ARG A 249 -0.38 -4.41 -9.20
C ARG A 249 -0.97 -5.45 -10.15
N ARG A 250 -0.26 -5.73 -11.24
CA ARG A 250 -0.49 -6.89 -12.10
C ARG A 250 0.65 -7.86 -11.86
N GLY A 251 0.43 -8.85 -11.00
CA GLY A 251 1.52 -9.65 -10.45
C GLY A 251 2.52 -8.77 -9.70
N THR A 252 3.79 -8.76 -10.14
CA THR A 252 4.86 -7.95 -9.54
C THR A 252 4.90 -6.51 -10.06
N ASN A 253 4.32 -6.24 -11.23
CA ASN A 253 4.43 -4.95 -11.92
C ASN A 253 3.37 -3.97 -11.43
N LEU A 254 3.72 -2.70 -11.37
CA LEU A 254 2.78 -1.61 -11.12
C LEU A 254 2.00 -1.30 -12.40
N ALA A 255 0.70 -1.06 -12.29
CA ALA A 255 -0.17 -0.74 -13.41
C ALA A 255 -1.17 0.35 -13.00
N VAL A 256 -1.57 1.17 -13.97
CA VAL A 256 -2.63 2.16 -13.78
C VAL A 256 -3.89 1.63 -14.45
N ALA A 257 -5.00 1.70 -13.74
CA ALA A 257 -6.31 1.31 -14.23
C ALA A 257 -7.37 2.34 -13.86
N ILE A 258 -8.42 2.41 -14.68
CA ILE A 258 -9.60 3.24 -14.40
C ILE A 258 -10.75 2.29 -14.01
N PRO A 259 -11.23 2.31 -12.75
CA PRO A 259 -12.31 1.45 -12.32
C PRO A 259 -13.57 1.55 -13.19
N GLY A 260 -14.00 0.41 -13.72
CA GLY A 260 -15.15 0.29 -14.62
C GLY A 260 -14.85 0.49 -16.11
N LYS A 261 -13.58 0.75 -16.49
CA LYS A 261 -13.12 0.74 -17.88
C LYS A 261 -12.17 -0.42 -18.21
N GLU A 262 -11.72 -1.16 -17.21
CA GLU A 262 -10.86 -2.33 -17.39
C GLU A 262 -11.68 -3.59 -17.72
N SER A 263 -11.12 -4.43 -18.59
CA SER A 263 -11.62 -5.79 -18.80
C SER A 263 -11.15 -6.77 -17.72
N ALA A 264 -9.95 -6.53 -17.16
CA ALA A 264 -9.39 -7.34 -16.08
C ALA A 264 -10.10 -7.05 -14.75
N PRO A 265 -10.33 -8.07 -13.90
CA PRO A 265 -10.98 -7.87 -12.62
C PRO A 265 -10.06 -7.06 -11.68
N LEU A 266 -10.65 -6.09 -11.00
CA LEU A 266 -9.97 -5.22 -10.05
C LEU A 266 -10.30 -5.65 -8.62
N TYR A 267 -9.27 -5.93 -7.83
CA TYR A 267 -9.39 -6.32 -6.43
C TYR A 267 -8.69 -5.34 -5.49
N VAL A 268 -9.23 -5.17 -4.29
CA VAL A 268 -8.56 -4.53 -3.16
C VAL A 268 -8.36 -5.54 -2.04
N ARG A 269 -7.13 -5.63 -1.52
CA ARG A 269 -6.82 -6.52 -0.40
C ARG A 269 -7.43 -5.95 0.88
N ASP A 270 -8.37 -6.69 1.47
CA ASP A 270 -9.09 -6.29 2.67
C ASP A 270 -9.00 -7.30 3.82
N ASN A 271 -8.25 -8.39 3.64
CA ASN A 271 -8.04 -9.44 4.63
C ASN A 271 -6.55 -9.88 4.67
N GLU A 272 -6.25 -10.78 5.61
CA GLU A 272 -4.92 -11.39 5.81
C GLU A 272 -4.69 -12.68 5.02
N ASP A 273 -5.56 -12.99 4.05
CA ASP A 273 -5.36 -14.13 3.16
C ASP A 273 -4.13 -13.86 2.25
N ASP A 274 -3.09 -14.66 2.40
CA ASP A 274 -1.83 -14.56 1.65
C ASP A 274 -1.86 -15.32 0.31
N LEU A 275 -2.80 -16.27 0.16
CA LEU A 275 -2.97 -17.02 -1.07
C LEU A 275 -3.75 -16.21 -2.09
N ALA A 276 -4.82 -15.54 -1.67
CA ALA A 276 -5.71 -14.78 -2.55
C ALA A 276 -4.98 -13.77 -3.47
N PRO A 277 -3.96 -13.00 -3.01
CA PRO A 277 -3.16 -12.15 -3.90
C PRO A 277 -2.50 -12.91 -5.06
N SER A 278 -1.98 -14.12 -4.79
CA SER A 278 -1.32 -14.95 -5.79
C SER A 278 -2.34 -15.54 -6.78
N LEU A 279 -3.53 -15.89 -6.31
CA LEU A 279 -4.65 -16.33 -7.14
C LEU A 279 -5.15 -15.22 -8.08
N VAL A 280 -5.22 -13.97 -7.61
CA VAL A 280 -5.53 -12.81 -8.46
C VAL A 280 -4.51 -12.67 -9.58
N ALA A 281 -3.22 -12.89 -9.30
CA ALA A 281 -2.19 -12.86 -10.32
C ALA A 281 -2.34 -13.98 -11.37
N SER A 282 -2.75 -15.20 -10.97
CA SER A 282 -2.99 -16.32 -11.89
C SER A 282 -4.10 -16.06 -12.92
N ILE A 283 -5.07 -15.22 -12.58
CA ILE A 283 -6.18 -14.85 -13.48
C ILE A 283 -5.96 -13.51 -14.18
N ASP A 284 -4.71 -13.01 -14.22
CA ASP A 284 -4.33 -11.69 -14.78
C ASP A 284 -5.15 -10.53 -14.18
N GLY A 285 -5.57 -10.68 -12.92
CA GLY A 285 -6.28 -9.66 -12.18
C GLY A 285 -5.35 -8.56 -11.66
N LEU A 286 -5.94 -7.41 -11.36
CA LEU A 286 -5.26 -6.25 -10.81
C LEU A 286 -5.56 -6.14 -9.32
N LEU A 287 -4.51 -6.02 -8.49
CA LEU A 287 -4.63 -5.99 -7.04
C LEU A 287 -4.12 -4.66 -6.46
N MET A 288 -4.95 -4.01 -5.66
CA MET A 288 -4.55 -2.94 -4.76
C MET A 288 -4.20 -3.53 -3.40
N ASP A 289 -2.90 -3.56 -3.06
CA ASP A 289 -2.37 -4.02 -1.77
C ASP A 289 -1.64 -2.86 -1.09
N ILE A 290 -2.36 -2.16 -0.19
CA ILE A 290 -1.86 -0.99 0.54
C ILE A 290 -1.15 -1.46 1.81
N LYS A 291 0.17 -1.27 1.85
CA LYS A 291 1.00 -1.64 3.01
C LYS A 291 0.94 -0.58 4.12
N GLY A 292 1.04 -1.02 5.38
CA GLY A 292 1.11 -0.14 6.55
C GLY A 292 -0.22 0.54 6.95
N ALA A 293 -1.34 0.07 6.40
CA ALA A 293 -2.69 0.48 6.71
C ALA A 293 -3.54 -0.73 7.11
N ASP A 294 -4.62 -0.49 7.86
CA ASP A 294 -5.64 -1.49 8.15
C ASP A 294 -6.37 -1.88 6.85
N ARG A 295 -6.18 -3.13 6.41
CA ARG A 295 -6.69 -3.65 5.13
C ARG A 295 -8.21 -3.59 5.06
N VAL A 296 -8.91 -3.86 6.17
CA VAL A 296 -10.38 -3.81 6.22
C VAL A 296 -10.86 -2.38 5.98
N ARG A 297 -10.20 -1.38 6.58
CA ARG A 297 -10.52 0.03 6.37
C ARG A 297 -10.25 0.48 4.94
N VAL A 298 -9.12 0.05 4.36
CA VAL A 298 -8.79 0.32 2.95
C VAL A 298 -9.86 -0.26 2.03
N GLY A 299 -10.24 -1.53 2.23
CA GLY A 299 -11.30 -2.19 1.47
C GLY A 299 -12.67 -1.51 1.63
N ALA A 300 -12.96 -0.93 2.80
CA ALA A 300 -14.16 -0.12 3.01
C ALA A 300 -14.13 1.20 2.25
N ALA A 301 -13.02 1.94 2.31
CA ALA A 301 -12.87 3.21 1.61
C ALA A 301 -12.90 3.04 0.07
N VAL A 302 -12.23 2.01 -0.45
CA VAL A 302 -12.25 1.69 -1.89
C VAL A 302 -13.66 1.32 -2.36
N ASN A 303 -14.39 0.48 -1.60
CA ASN A 303 -15.77 0.14 -1.93
C ASN A 303 -16.71 1.37 -1.87
N ALA A 304 -16.50 2.30 -0.93
CA ALA A 304 -17.27 3.54 -0.87
C ALA A 304 -17.02 4.46 -2.09
N LEU A 305 -15.78 4.51 -2.57
CA LEU A 305 -15.37 5.33 -3.71
C LEU A 305 -15.81 4.75 -5.06
N PHE A 306 -15.67 3.43 -5.26
CA PHE A 306 -15.84 2.79 -6.57
C PHE A 306 -16.99 1.78 -6.65
N GLY A 307 -17.59 1.40 -5.52
CA GLY A 307 -18.65 0.41 -5.44
C GLY A 307 -18.24 -0.89 -6.13
N LYS A 308 -19.16 -1.44 -6.95
CA LYS A 308 -18.97 -2.71 -7.66
C LYS A 308 -17.87 -2.71 -8.74
N LYS A 309 -17.24 -1.56 -9.02
CA LYS A 309 -16.15 -1.46 -10.00
C LYS A 309 -14.84 -2.04 -9.48
N VAL A 310 -14.69 -2.17 -8.16
CA VAL A 310 -13.53 -2.80 -7.51
C VAL A 310 -14.06 -3.77 -6.45
N SER A 311 -13.72 -5.04 -6.58
CA SER A 311 -14.14 -6.08 -5.65
C SER A 311 -13.21 -6.15 -4.44
N ARG A 312 -13.75 -6.44 -3.26
CA ARG A 312 -12.94 -6.83 -2.12
C ARG A 312 -12.33 -8.20 -2.36
N LEU A 313 -11.10 -8.42 -1.93
CA LEU A 313 -10.44 -9.71 -2.06
C LEU A 313 -11.14 -10.78 -1.23
N SER A 314 -11.73 -10.41 -0.08
CA SER A 314 -12.59 -11.27 0.72
C SER A 314 -13.85 -11.78 0.01
N ALA A 315 -14.25 -11.15 -1.10
CA ALA A 315 -15.37 -11.61 -1.92
C ALA A 315 -14.94 -12.62 -3.01
N LEU A 316 -13.63 -12.82 -3.21
CA LEU A 316 -13.11 -13.84 -4.12
C LEU A 316 -13.40 -15.22 -3.52
N ARG A 317 -14.33 -15.94 -4.13
CA ARG A 317 -14.58 -17.34 -3.79
C ARG A 317 -13.65 -18.22 -4.58
N TYR A 318 -12.85 -18.99 -3.88
CA TYR A 318 -11.99 -19.99 -4.46
C TYR A 318 -12.02 -21.23 -3.59
N ASP A 319 -11.89 -22.38 -4.23
CA ASP A 319 -11.78 -23.68 -3.58
C ASP A 319 -10.40 -24.25 -3.87
N VAL A 320 -9.81 -24.88 -2.85
CA VAL A 320 -8.54 -25.59 -2.97
C VAL A 320 -8.79 -27.07 -2.69
N LYS A 321 -8.39 -27.91 -3.63
CA LYS A 321 -8.44 -29.37 -3.51
C LYS A 321 -7.04 -29.94 -3.56
N ILE A 322 -6.74 -30.84 -2.65
CA ILE A 322 -5.44 -31.50 -2.52
C ILE A 322 -5.70 -33.00 -2.69
N ASP A 323 -5.13 -33.59 -3.73
CA ASP A 323 -5.40 -34.98 -4.13
C ASP A 323 -6.92 -35.31 -4.19
N GLY A 324 -7.73 -34.31 -4.59
CA GLY A 324 -9.18 -34.42 -4.72
C GLY A 324 -9.98 -34.13 -3.43
N VAL A 325 -9.33 -33.96 -2.28
CA VAL A 325 -9.96 -33.63 -0.99
C VAL A 325 -9.98 -32.12 -0.78
N ALA A 326 -11.09 -31.56 -0.28
CA ALA A 326 -11.18 -30.14 0.00
C ALA A 326 -10.25 -29.74 1.16
N LEU A 327 -9.61 -28.57 1.06
CA LEU A 327 -8.61 -28.08 2.03
C LEU A 327 -9.07 -28.14 3.50
N GLU A 328 -10.34 -27.85 3.75
CA GLU A 328 -10.92 -27.84 5.11
C GLU A 328 -11.14 -29.25 5.67
N ASP A 329 -11.26 -30.27 4.82
CA ASP A 329 -11.49 -31.66 5.21
C ASP A 329 -10.18 -32.45 5.41
N ILE A 330 -9.02 -31.79 5.24
CA ILE A 330 -7.71 -32.42 5.36
C ILE A 330 -7.28 -32.50 6.83
N GLU A 331 -7.16 -33.70 7.36
CA GLU A 331 -6.54 -33.94 8.66
C GLU A 331 -5.06 -34.32 8.46
N PRO A 332 -4.11 -33.48 8.89
CA PRO A 332 -2.70 -33.83 8.79
C PRO A 332 -2.33 -34.93 9.81
N GLU A 333 -1.51 -35.88 9.39
CA GLU A 333 -1.05 -36.99 10.23
C GLU A 333 -0.07 -36.57 11.34
N GLY A 334 0.52 -35.37 11.25
CA GLY A 334 1.46 -34.85 12.23
C GLY A 334 1.98 -33.45 11.89
N THR A 335 2.85 -32.94 12.76
CA THR A 335 3.47 -31.62 12.59
C THR A 335 4.71 -31.68 11.71
N ALA A 336 5.20 -30.52 11.27
CA ALA A 336 6.47 -30.38 10.56
C ALA A 336 7.65 -30.93 11.37
N LEU A 337 7.57 -30.87 12.71
CA LEU A 337 8.63 -31.32 13.61
C LEU A 337 8.74 -32.84 13.69
N VAL A 338 7.64 -33.58 13.46
CA VAL A 338 7.69 -35.05 13.34
C VAL A 338 8.46 -35.46 12.09
N ASN A 339 8.29 -34.71 11.00
CA ASN A 339 8.99 -34.97 9.73
C ASN A 339 10.45 -34.51 9.77
N CYS A 340 10.74 -33.39 10.44
CA CYS A 340 12.09 -32.89 10.63
C CYS A 340 12.25 -32.21 12.00
N PRO A 341 12.77 -32.94 13.01
CA PRO A 341 12.98 -32.40 14.34
C PRO A 341 14.01 -31.25 14.38
N TRP A 342 14.93 -31.19 13.41
CA TRP A 342 15.94 -30.14 13.29
C TRP A 342 15.37 -28.73 13.06
N LEU A 343 14.14 -28.60 12.53
CA LEU A 343 13.55 -27.29 12.20
C LEU A 343 13.53 -26.33 13.39
N ARG A 344 13.30 -26.85 14.62
CA ARG A 344 13.28 -26.03 15.84
C ARG A 344 14.64 -25.39 16.10
N VAL A 345 15.70 -26.20 16.09
CA VAL A 345 17.07 -25.76 16.33
C VAL A 345 17.53 -24.81 15.23
N MET A 346 17.24 -25.15 13.98
CA MET A 346 17.54 -24.31 12.83
C MET A 346 16.87 -22.94 12.93
N LEU A 347 15.60 -22.89 13.33
CA LEU A 347 14.87 -21.64 13.51
C LEU A 347 15.46 -20.80 14.65
N ALA A 348 15.78 -21.40 15.79
CA ALA A 348 16.42 -20.71 16.92
C ALA A 348 17.76 -20.07 16.50
N VAL A 349 18.61 -20.82 15.81
CA VAL A 349 19.90 -20.33 15.29
C VAL A 349 19.69 -19.26 14.22
N ALA A 350 18.74 -19.44 13.30
CA ALA A 350 18.48 -18.50 12.21
C ALA A 350 17.93 -17.15 12.71
N MET A 351 17.09 -17.13 13.74
CA MET A 351 16.60 -15.90 14.37
C MET A 351 17.76 -15.08 14.94
N GLU A 352 18.71 -15.70 15.64
CA GLU A 352 19.91 -15.03 16.16
C GLU A 352 20.88 -14.59 15.06
N GLY A 353 20.78 -15.19 13.86
CA GLY A 353 21.57 -14.84 12.68
C GLY A 353 21.07 -13.59 11.93
N LEU A 354 19.85 -13.12 12.21
CA LEU A 354 19.31 -11.93 11.55
C LEU A 354 20.12 -10.67 11.90
N ARG A 355 20.22 -9.74 10.95
CA ARG A 355 20.94 -8.46 11.10
C ARG A 355 20.12 -7.30 10.52
N GLY A 356 20.43 -6.08 10.95
CA GLY A 356 19.83 -4.85 10.41
C GLY A 356 18.31 -4.79 10.59
N ASN A 357 17.59 -4.41 9.51
CA ASN A 357 16.14 -4.22 9.55
C ASN A 357 15.39 -5.52 9.89
N ASP A 358 15.85 -6.68 9.42
CA ASP A 358 15.20 -7.96 9.68
C ASP A 358 15.32 -8.36 11.16
N ALA A 359 16.45 -8.04 11.81
CA ALA A 359 16.61 -8.23 13.25
C ALA A 359 15.67 -7.32 14.06
N SER A 360 15.40 -6.11 13.58
CA SER A 360 14.48 -5.18 14.24
C SER A 360 13.00 -5.59 14.15
N GLN A 361 12.67 -6.51 13.23
CA GLN A 361 11.32 -7.07 13.06
C GLN A 361 11.08 -8.34 13.87
N LEU A 362 12.11 -8.87 14.56
CA LEU A 362 11.93 -10.01 15.45
C LEU A 362 11.00 -9.63 16.60
N PRO A 363 10.00 -10.47 16.91
CA PRO A 363 9.19 -10.31 18.11
C PRO A 363 10.07 -10.29 19.37
N SER A 364 9.65 -9.51 20.38
CA SER A 364 10.30 -9.50 21.69
C SER A 364 10.22 -10.87 22.38
N ASP A 365 9.15 -11.61 22.12
CA ASP A 365 8.97 -12.99 22.54
C ASP A 365 9.30 -13.95 21.39
N ARG A 366 10.49 -14.53 21.44
CA ARG A 366 10.98 -15.48 20.43
C ARG A 366 10.37 -16.87 20.60
N SER A 367 9.95 -17.22 21.81
CA SER A 367 9.28 -18.48 22.13
C SER A 367 7.92 -18.58 21.42
N ALA A 368 7.23 -17.45 21.23
CA ALA A 368 6.01 -17.39 20.41
C ALA A 368 6.23 -17.83 18.94
N VAL A 369 7.39 -17.51 18.34
CA VAL A 369 7.70 -17.92 16.96
C VAL A 369 7.92 -19.43 16.88
N LEU A 370 8.64 -20.00 17.86
CA LEU A 370 8.83 -21.45 17.97
C LEU A 370 7.49 -22.17 18.24
N GLY A 371 6.61 -21.58 19.04
CA GLY A 371 5.25 -22.09 19.26
C GLY A 371 4.38 -22.09 17.99
N ARG A 372 4.60 -21.15 17.06
CA ARG A 372 3.94 -21.21 15.74
C ARG A 372 4.45 -22.38 14.91
N LEU A 373 5.75 -22.68 14.95
CA LEU A 373 6.34 -23.82 14.24
C LEU A 373 5.74 -25.16 14.71
N GLU A 374 5.45 -25.31 16.00
CA GLU A 374 4.78 -26.50 16.55
C GLU A 374 3.38 -26.73 15.96
N ASN A 375 2.72 -25.68 15.46
CA ASN A 375 1.39 -25.73 14.84
C ASN A 375 1.42 -25.79 13.30
N VAL A 376 2.59 -26.02 12.70
CA VAL A 376 2.73 -26.23 11.25
C VAL A 376 2.68 -27.72 10.96
N ALA A 377 1.87 -28.13 9.99
CA ALA A 377 1.82 -29.48 9.45
C ALA A 377 2.35 -29.50 8.01
N ILE A 378 3.00 -30.59 7.60
CA ILE A 378 3.50 -30.76 6.23
C ILE A 378 2.72 -31.90 5.57
N LEU A 379 2.22 -31.66 4.36
CA LEU A 379 1.54 -32.64 3.53
C LEU A 379 2.22 -32.75 2.18
N VAL A 380 2.53 -33.97 1.76
CA VAL A 380 2.95 -34.26 0.38
C VAL A 380 1.71 -34.54 -0.44
N ALA A 381 1.53 -33.78 -1.52
CA ALA A 381 0.43 -33.97 -2.45
C ALA A 381 0.94 -34.30 -3.84
N LEU A 382 0.22 -35.15 -4.57
CA LEU A 382 0.48 -35.40 -5.99
C LEU A 382 -0.12 -34.28 -6.84
N ASP A 383 -1.28 -33.77 -6.47
CA ASP A 383 -1.98 -32.68 -7.13
C ASP A 383 -2.51 -31.64 -6.14
N VAL A 384 -2.35 -30.37 -6.51
CA VAL A 384 -2.89 -29.22 -5.76
C VAL A 384 -3.64 -28.36 -6.76
N LEU A 385 -4.96 -28.42 -6.67
CA LEU A 385 -5.88 -27.88 -7.64
C LEU A 385 -6.61 -26.67 -7.05
N PHE A 386 -6.62 -25.59 -7.81
CA PHE A 386 -7.25 -24.32 -7.45
C PHE A 386 -8.44 -24.07 -8.38
N GLU A 387 -9.61 -23.84 -7.82
CA GLU A 387 -10.83 -23.49 -8.55
C GLU A 387 -11.28 -22.08 -8.15
N ILE A 388 -11.49 -21.19 -9.13
CA ILE A 388 -12.08 -19.86 -8.91
C ILE A 388 -13.35 -19.79 -9.74
N ASN A 389 -14.50 -19.52 -9.11
CA ASN A 389 -15.81 -19.51 -9.78
C ASN A 389 -16.04 -20.77 -10.64
N ASP A 390 -15.78 -21.95 -10.06
CA ASP A 390 -15.90 -23.26 -10.72
C ASP A 390 -14.97 -23.50 -11.92
N GLN A 391 -13.99 -22.62 -12.14
CA GLN A 391 -12.97 -22.77 -13.17
C GLN A 391 -11.63 -23.18 -12.55
N ARG A 392 -11.08 -24.29 -13.05
CA ARG A 392 -9.72 -24.71 -12.71
C ARG A 392 -8.74 -23.68 -13.25
N ILE A 393 -7.90 -23.17 -12.36
CA ILE A 393 -6.82 -22.26 -12.73
C ILE A 393 -5.47 -22.95 -12.58
N LEU A 394 -4.48 -22.44 -13.30
CA LEU A 394 -3.10 -22.83 -13.07
C LEU A 394 -2.69 -22.42 -11.66
N ALA A 395 -1.94 -23.33 -11.04
CA ALA A 395 -1.30 -23.12 -9.78
C ALA A 395 -0.63 -21.74 -9.70
N PRO A 396 -0.86 -20.96 -8.63
CA PRO A 396 -0.24 -19.65 -8.49
C PRO A 396 1.27 -19.77 -8.30
N GLY A 397 2.01 -19.31 -9.31
CA GLY A 397 3.47 -19.32 -9.34
C GLY A 397 4.09 -20.71 -9.44
N ASP A 398 5.38 -20.73 -9.76
CA ASP A 398 6.22 -21.93 -9.73
C ASP A 398 6.78 -22.12 -8.31
N ARG A 399 5.88 -22.46 -7.36
CA ARG A 399 6.24 -22.69 -5.96
C ARG A 399 6.36 -24.18 -5.68
N ALA A 400 7.43 -24.57 -5.00
CA ALA A 400 7.63 -25.94 -4.54
C ALA A 400 6.63 -26.35 -3.45
N ALA A 401 6.18 -25.38 -2.63
CA ALA A 401 5.18 -25.59 -1.59
C ALA A 401 4.25 -24.39 -1.42
N TYR A 402 3.05 -24.66 -0.89
CA TYR A 402 1.99 -23.70 -0.62
C TYR A 402 1.67 -23.68 0.88
N VAL A 403 1.29 -22.51 1.40
CA VAL A 403 0.87 -22.33 2.80
C VAL A 403 -0.63 -22.09 2.85
N PHE A 404 -1.32 -22.83 3.69
CA PHE A 404 -2.75 -22.69 3.93
C PHE A 404 -3.02 -22.51 5.43
N ARG A 405 -3.49 -21.33 5.82
CA ARG A 405 -3.91 -21.04 7.19
C ARG A 405 -5.40 -21.32 7.32
N ARG A 406 -5.78 -22.18 8.26
CA ARG A 406 -7.16 -22.64 8.47
C ARG A 406 -7.62 -22.27 9.87
N SER A 407 -8.89 -21.89 10.02
CA SER A 407 -9.42 -21.42 11.30
C SER A 407 -9.55 -22.58 12.28
N GLY A 408 -8.88 -22.50 13.43
CA GLY A 408 -8.95 -23.54 14.47
C GLY A 408 -8.21 -24.83 14.14
N LEU A 409 -7.46 -24.88 13.04
CA LEU A 409 -6.67 -26.04 12.61
C LEU A 409 -5.18 -25.65 12.44
N PRO A 410 -4.25 -26.62 12.49
CA PRO A 410 -2.84 -26.39 12.18
C PRO A 410 -2.66 -25.76 10.79
N THR A 411 -1.66 -24.87 10.67
CA THR A 411 -1.28 -24.29 9.39
C THR A 411 -0.68 -25.38 8.51
N LEU A 412 -1.23 -25.56 7.32
CA LEU A 412 -0.85 -26.65 6.42
C LEU A 412 0.14 -26.14 5.37
N VAL A 413 1.31 -26.75 5.30
CA VAL A 413 2.29 -26.56 4.23
C VAL A 413 2.21 -27.76 3.29
N VAL A 414 1.90 -27.50 2.03
CA VAL A 414 1.66 -28.56 1.03
C VAL A 414 2.74 -28.51 -0.03
N THR A 415 3.52 -29.57 -0.14
CA THR A 415 4.57 -29.72 -1.16
C THR A 415 4.08 -30.58 -2.32
N ARG A 416 4.49 -30.22 -3.54
CA ARG A 416 4.13 -30.97 -4.75
C ARG A 416 5.15 -32.07 -5.05
N GLY A 417 4.75 -33.31 -4.82
CA GLY A 417 5.54 -34.50 -5.13
C GLY A 417 6.85 -34.59 -4.35
N GLY A 418 7.38 -35.82 -4.28
CA GLY A 418 8.68 -36.10 -3.67
C GLY A 418 8.63 -36.56 -2.22
N ASP A 419 9.80 -36.95 -1.73
CA ASP A 419 10.01 -37.48 -0.38
C ASP A 419 10.37 -36.34 0.58
N VAL A 420 9.58 -36.12 1.63
CA VAL A 420 9.83 -35.09 2.66
C VAL A 420 10.98 -35.43 3.59
N SER A 421 11.47 -36.66 3.58
CA SER A 421 12.54 -37.14 4.47
C SER A 421 13.96 -36.82 4.00
N THR A 422 14.13 -35.97 2.97
CA THR A 422 15.45 -35.59 2.45
C THR A 422 15.77 -34.12 2.66
N TRP A 423 17.04 -33.79 2.93
CA TRP A 423 17.51 -32.39 3.07
C TRP A 423 17.20 -31.55 1.85
N LYS A 424 17.33 -32.14 0.65
CA LYS A 424 17.00 -31.48 -0.62
C LYS A 424 15.51 -31.14 -0.72
N ALA A 425 14.61 -32.04 -0.34
CA ALA A 425 13.19 -31.73 -0.33
C ALA A 425 12.85 -30.66 0.70
N LEU A 426 13.47 -30.75 1.89
CA LEU A 426 13.34 -29.78 2.96
C LEU A 426 13.67 -28.36 2.52
N GLN A 427 14.76 -28.18 1.77
CA GLN A 427 15.13 -26.87 1.20
C GLN A 427 14.06 -26.30 0.24
N GLY A 428 13.29 -27.16 -0.42
CA GLY A 428 12.19 -26.79 -1.31
C GLY A 428 10.99 -26.21 -0.55
N TRP A 429 10.60 -26.80 0.57
CA TRP A 429 9.43 -26.36 1.35
C TRP A 429 9.74 -25.45 2.56
N LEU A 430 11.02 -25.29 2.93
CA LEU A 430 11.47 -24.36 3.99
C LEU A 430 10.91 -22.93 3.86
N PRO A 431 10.87 -22.28 2.68
CA PRO A 431 10.30 -20.95 2.54
C PRO A 431 8.82 -20.88 2.95
N ALA A 432 8.05 -21.92 2.61
CA ALA A 432 6.64 -22.01 2.97
C ALA A 432 6.47 -22.19 4.49
N VAL A 433 7.34 -22.96 5.14
CA VAL A 433 7.36 -23.06 6.61
C VAL A 433 7.71 -21.71 7.26
N CYS A 434 8.69 -20.99 6.71
CA CYS A 434 9.06 -19.65 7.22
C CYS A 434 7.94 -18.62 7.01
N GLU A 435 7.19 -18.71 5.90
CA GLU A 435 5.99 -17.92 5.65
C GLU A 435 4.87 -18.30 6.64
N ALA A 436 4.65 -19.59 6.91
CA ALA A 436 3.66 -20.09 7.86
C ALA A 436 3.86 -19.55 9.28
N ILE A 437 5.11 -19.47 9.75
CA ILE A 437 5.47 -18.91 11.07
C ILE A 437 5.60 -17.38 11.09
N GLU A 438 5.23 -16.71 9.99
CA GLU A 438 5.26 -15.26 9.82
C GLU A 438 6.67 -14.65 9.96
N LEU A 439 7.70 -15.39 9.57
CA LEU A 439 9.09 -14.93 9.61
C LEU A 439 9.86 -15.35 8.34
N PRO A 440 9.50 -14.85 7.14
CA PRO A 440 10.13 -15.24 5.89
C PRO A 440 11.62 -14.87 5.80
N SER A 441 12.09 -13.89 6.58
CA SER A 441 13.49 -13.44 6.59
C SER A 441 14.47 -14.52 7.05
N VAL A 442 14.06 -15.48 7.88
CA VAL A 442 14.94 -16.58 8.33
C VAL A 442 15.16 -17.67 7.29
N ALA A 443 14.39 -17.69 6.19
CA ALA A 443 14.42 -18.79 5.21
C ALA A 443 15.82 -19.05 4.61
N ASN A 444 16.57 -17.99 4.33
CA ASN A 444 17.94 -18.13 3.81
C ASN A 444 18.90 -18.69 4.87
N GLY A 445 18.78 -18.25 6.12
CA GLY A 445 19.55 -18.79 7.24
C GLY A 445 19.25 -20.27 7.44
N MET A 446 17.97 -20.65 7.47
CA MET A 446 17.57 -22.06 7.60
C MET A 446 18.05 -22.93 6.44
N ARG A 447 18.07 -22.43 5.20
CA ARG A 447 18.64 -23.19 4.06
C ARG A 447 20.14 -23.43 4.21
N LEU A 448 20.90 -22.44 4.68
CA LEU A 448 22.33 -22.61 4.95
C LEU A 448 22.58 -23.67 6.04
N LEU A 449 21.77 -23.64 7.11
CA LEU A 449 21.84 -24.64 8.17
C LEU A 449 21.47 -26.04 7.69
N ALA A 450 20.45 -26.18 6.83
CA ALA A 450 20.09 -27.45 6.22
C ALA A 450 21.24 -28.02 5.38
N HIS A 451 21.95 -27.18 4.61
CA HIS A 451 23.11 -27.61 3.84
C HIS A 451 24.28 -28.03 4.72
N GLU A 452 24.50 -27.35 5.85
CA GLU A 452 25.54 -27.74 6.82
C GLU A 452 25.23 -29.11 7.45
N LEU A 453 23.97 -29.37 7.82
CA LEU A 453 23.55 -30.64 8.40
C LEU A 453 23.65 -31.78 7.37
N GLU A 454 23.25 -31.52 6.12
CA GLU A 454 23.43 -32.46 5.00
C GLU A 454 24.91 -32.79 4.76
N ALA A 455 25.78 -31.78 4.73
CA ALA A 455 27.21 -31.96 4.55
C ALA A 455 27.89 -32.70 5.72
N ALA A 456 27.34 -32.55 6.93
CA ALA A 456 27.77 -33.28 8.12
C ALA A 456 27.27 -34.73 8.16
N GLY A 457 26.37 -35.13 7.25
CA GLY A 457 25.80 -36.48 7.20
C GLY A 457 24.76 -36.75 8.28
N GLU A 458 24.12 -35.70 8.81
CA GLU A 458 23.01 -35.86 9.76
C GLU A 458 21.77 -36.38 9.03
N GLU A 459 20.98 -37.22 9.70
CA GLU A 459 19.69 -37.69 9.16
C GLU A 459 18.58 -36.66 9.44
N VAL A 460 17.66 -36.49 8.49
CA VAL A 460 16.62 -35.44 8.55
C VAL A 460 15.61 -35.68 9.68
N ASN A 461 15.32 -36.94 9.97
CA ASN A 461 14.31 -37.41 10.91
C ASN A 461 14.87 -37.78 12.29
N GLU A 462 16.20 -37.76 12.48
CA GLU A 462 16.85 -38.07 13.75
C GLU A 462 17.60 -36.84 14.28
N LEU A 463 17.18 -36.34 15.44
CA LEU A 463 17.85 -35.22 16.08
C LEU A 463 19.01 -35.71 16.95
N ASN A 464 20.23 -35.51 16.46
CA ASN A 464 21.45 -35.79 17.20
C ASN A 464 22.09 -34.47 17.68
N LEU A 465 21.53 -33.89 18.73
CA LEU A 465 21.97 -32.59 19.22
C LEU A 465 23.03 -32.74 20.32
N ASP A 466 24.20 -32.19 20.08
CA ASP A 466 25.24 -31.98 21.09
C ASP A 466 25.77 -30.53 21.07
N ASP A 467 26.58 -30.21 22.06
CA ASP A 467 27.13 -28.86 22.23
C ASP A 467 28.01 -28.40 21.05
N ASN A 468 28.69 -29.35 20.39
CA ASN A 468 29.50 -29.09 19.20
C ASN A 468 28.65 -28.77 17.98
N THR A 469 27.47 -29.39 17.88
CA THR A 469 26.52 -29.20 16.80
C THR A 469 25.92 -27.80 16.83
N ILE A 470 25.50 -27.33 18.01
CA ILE A 470 25.01 -25.94 18.17
C ILE A 470 26.12 -24.93 17.82
N ALA A 471 27.35 -25.18 18.27
CA ALA A 471 28.50 -24.33 17.94
C ALA A 471 28.84 -24.36 16.44
N ARG A 472 28.69 -25.50 15.75
CA ARG A 472 28.85 -25.65 14.29
C ARG A 472 27.80 -24.81 13.55
N LEU A 473 26.52 -25.00 13.86
CA LEU A 473 25.42 -24.25 13.25
C LEU A 473 25.55 -22.73 13.49
N GLY A 474 25.96 -22.32 14.69
CA GLY A 474 26.22 -20.92 14.98
C GLY A 474 27.38 -20.34 14.17
N ARG A 475 28.44 -21.11 13.91
CA ARG A 475 29.54 -20.68 13.02
C ARG A 475 29.08 -20.48 11.57
N THR A 476 28.17 -21.32 11.08
CA THR A 476 27.60 -21.20 9.72
C THR A 476 26.91 -19.85 9.50
N LEU A 477 26.27 -19.29 10.53
CA LEU A 477 25.65 -17.96 10.48
C LEU A 477 26.46 -16.86 11.17
N HIS A 478 27.74 -17.11 11.46
CA HIS A 478 28.65 -16.16 12.11
C HIS A 478 28.10 -15.58 13.43
N LEU A 479 27.54 -16.44 14.28
CA LEU A 479 27.08 -16.07 15.61
C LEU A 479 28.26 -15.88 16.58
N GLU A 480 28.14 -14.88 17.45
CA GLU A 480 29.08 -14.61 18.54
C GLU A 480 28.62 -15.26 19.86
N GLY A 481 29.50 -15.31 20.86
CA GLY A 481 29.28 -16.07 22.10
C GLY A 481 27.96 -15.77 22.84
N ALA A 482 27.54 -14.50 22.91
CA ALA A 482 26.28 -14.13 23.56
C ALA A 482 25.04 -14.65 22.80
N SER A 483 25.08 -14.67 21.46
CA SER A 483 24.01 -15.23 20.63
C SER A 483 23.91 -16.75 20.77
N LEU A 484 25.04 -17.45 20.91
CA LEU A 484 25.04 -18.90 21.18
C LEU A 484 24.38 -19.26 22.52
N VAL A 485 24.59 -18.44 23.55
CA VAL A 485 23.90 -18.61 24.85
C VAL A 485 22.41 -18.36 24.71
N SER A 486 21.99 -17.36 23.93
CA SER A 486 20.58 -17.09 23.62
C SER A 486 19.91 -18.27 22.89
N VAL A 487 20.60 -18.86 21.89
CA VAL A 487 20.11 -20.07 21.19
C VAL A 487 19.88 -21.20 22.19
N ARG A 488 20.83 -21.45 23.10
CA ARG A 488 20.71 -22.49 24.13
C ARG A 488 19.51 -22.25 25.03
N HIS A 489 19.34 -21.03 25.53
CA HIS A 489 18.18 -20.69 26.36
C HIS A 489 16.84 -20.94 25.64
N LEU A 490 16.72 -20.60 24.36
CA LEU A 490 15.49 -20.85 23.58
C LEU A 490 15.20 -22.33 23.34
N ILE A 491 16.25 -23.15 23.27
CA ILE A 491 16.15 -24.61 23.18
C ILE A 491 15.71 -25.19 24.53
N ASP A 492 16.29 -24.70 25.63
CA ASP A 492 16.05 -25.18 27.00
C ASP A 492 14.65 -24.82 27.53
N GLU A 493 14.20 -23.59 27.28
CA GLU A 493 12.90 -23.07 27.73
C GLU A 493 11.72 -23.97 27.27
N ALA A 494 11.86 -24.61 26.10
CA ALA A 494 10.87 -25.54 25.57
C ALA A 494 10.71 -26.80 26.42
N VAL A 495 11.85 -27.35 26.85
CA VAL A 495 11.92 -28.56 27.66
C VAL A 495 11.34 -28.28 29.04
N GLU A 496 11.74 -27.16 29.65
CA GLU A 496 11.23 -26.73 30.95
C GLU A 496 9.71 -26.54 30.95
N LEU A 497 9.16 -25.91 29.91
CA LEU A 497 7.73 -25.63 29.81
C LEU A 497 6.88 -26.92 29.70
N LYS A 498 7.38 -27.95 29.02
CA LYS A 498 6.66 -29.22 28.82
C LYS A 498 6.99 -30.28 29.88
N MET A 499 8.06 -30.12 30.65
CA MET A 499 8.51 -31.07 31.67
C MET A 499 7.42 -31.45 32.69
N PRO A 500 6.59 -30.52 33.22
CA PRO A 500 5.52 -30.89 34.15
C PRO A 500 4.49 -31.84 33.53
N TRP A 501 4.17 -31.65 32.24
CA TRP A 501 3.22 -32.48 31.52
C TRP A 501 3.78 -33.86 31.21
N ILE A 502 5.06 -33.95 30.83
CA ILE A 502 5.76 -35.22 30.60
C ILE A 502 5.82 -36.02 31.90
N ARG A 503 6.21 -35.37 33.01
CA ARG A 503 6.21 -35.99 34.34
C ARG A 503 4.83 -36.50 34.74
N ALA A 504 3.77 -35.71 34.49
CA ALA A 504 2.40 -36.12 34.75
C ALA A 504 1.98 -37.33 33.89
N ALA A 505 2.33 -37.34 32.61
CA ALA A 505 2.03 -38.45 31.70
C ALA A 505 2.75 -39.75 32.10
N ILE A 506 4.04 -39.66 32.47
CA ILE A 506 4.84 -40.82 32.94
C ILE A 506 4.26 -41.35 34.27
N HIS A 507 3.96 -40.45 35.22
CA HIS A 507 3.34 -40.85 36.48
C HIS A 507 1.99 -41.54 36.26
N TYR A 508 1.16 -41.02 35.36
CA TYR A 508 -0.15 -41.58 35.06
C TYR A 508 -0.07 -42.92 34.32
N GLY A 509 0.81 -43.04 33.32
CA GLY A 509 0.92 -44.24 32.47
C GLY A 509 1.75 -45.37 33.08
N SER A 510 2.81 -45.04 33.83
CA SER A 510 3.86 -45.98 34.26
C SER A 510 4.15 -45.94 35.76
N GLY A 511 3.47 -45.10 36.52
CA GLY A 511 3.56 -45.05 37.97
C GLY A 511 4.80 -44.32 38.52
N ASN A 512 4.93 -44.34 39.85
CA ASN A 512 5.87 -43.48 40.58
C ASN A 512 7.35 -43.92 40.44
N GLU A 513 7.61 -45.22 40.24
CA GLU A 513 8.97 -45.72 40.01
C GLU A 513 9.53 -45.26 38.67
N ALA A 514 8.71 -45.24 37.61
CA ALA A 514 9.09 -44.73 36.29
C ALA A 514 9.33 -43.22 36.31
N LEU A 515 8.54 -42.46 37.09
CA LEU A 515 8.78 -41.04 37.30
C LEU A 515 10.13 -40.78 38.01
N ASN A 516 10.44 -41.53 39.07
CA ASN A 516 11.69 -41.38 39.80
C ASN A 516 12.92 -41.71 38.93
N GLU A 517 12.82 -42.74 38.09
CA GLU A 517 13.89 -43.09 37.14
C GLU A 517 14.04 -42.04 36.04
N PHE A 518 12.93 -41.48 35.57
CA PHE A 518 12.93 -40.35 34.64
C PHE A 518 13.59 -39.11 35.25
N ASP A 519 13.23 -38.74 36.48
CA ASP A 519 13.84 -37.59 37.18
C ASP A 519 15.33 -37.82 37.46
N ARG A 520 15.76 -39.07 37.73
CA ARG A 520 17.18 -39.43 37.83
C ARG A 520 17.91 -39.20 36.51
N LEU A 521 17.34 -39.65 35.39
CA LEU A 521 17.91 -39.42 34.06
C LEU A 521 17.98 -37.92 33.73
N VAL A 522 16.91 -37.16 33.98
CA VAL A 522 16.90 -35.70 33.78
C VAL A 522 18.01 -35.03 34.59
N GLY A 523 18.23 -35.44 35.84
CA GLY A 523 19.33 -34.96 36.68
C GLY A 523 20.73 -35.30 36.14
N GLU A 524 20.89 -36.45 35.49
CA GLU A 524 22.15 -36.83 34.79
C GLU A 524 22.38 -36.00 33.52
N PHE A 525 21.31 -35.47 32.90
CA PHE A 525 21.38 -34.61 31.71
C PHE A 525 21.42 -33.10 32.01
N GLU A 526 21.41 -32.65 33.27
CA GLU A 526 21.56 -31.21 33.62
C GLU A 526 22.86 -30.59 33.08
N SER A 527 23.89 -31.40 32.81
CA SER A 527 25.14 -30.96 32.18
C SER A 527 25.09 -30.88 30.64
N ASP A 528 24.04 -31.39 30.00
CA ASP A 528 23.87 -31.42 28.54
C ASP A 528 22.38 -31.29 28.13
N PRO A 529 21.81 -30.08 28.21
CA PRO A 529 20.39 -29.82 27.92
C PRO A 529 19.99 -30.12 26.46
N ALA A 530 20.93 -29.97 25.54
CA ALA A 530 20.77 -30.28 24.13
C ALA A 530 20.42 -31.76 23.90
N ARG A 531 21.11 -32.64 24.64
CA ARG A 531 20.88 -34.08 24.61
C ARG A 531 19.57 -34.49 25.26
N LEU A 532 19.13 -33.76 26.29
CA LEU A 532 17.81 -33.93 26.90
C LEU A 532 16.70 -33.58 25.90
N LEU A 533 16.82 -32.46 25.18
CA LEU A 533 15.87 -32.11 24.11
C LEU A 533 15.84 -33.20 23.03
N ALA A 534 16.99 -33.65 22.53
CA ALA A 534 17.06 -34.71 21.52
C ALA A 534 16.32 -35.99 21.96
N THR A 535 16.46 -36.35 23.23
CA THR A 535 15.82 -37.55 23.82
C THR A 535 14.31 -37.36 23.99
N LEU A 536 13.86 -36.15 24.35
CA LEU A 536 12.45 -35.85 24.64
C LEU A 536 11.64 -35.39 23.43
N MET A 537 12.30 -34.92 22.37
CA MET A 537 11.65 -34.41 21.15
C MET A 537 10.63 -35.38 20.55
N PRO A 538 10.90 -36.70 20.40
CA PRO A 538 9.91 -37.65 19.90
C PRO A 538 8.66 -37.80 20.77
N ILE A 539 8.71 -37.34 22.03
CA ILE A 539 7.62 -37.39 23.01
C ILE A 539 6.88 -36.03 23.08
N ILE A 540 7.54 -34.95 22.66
CA ILE A 540 7.08 -33.56 22.74
C ILE A 540 6.34 -33.11 21.47
N THR A 541 6.66 -33.72 20.32
CA THR A 541 6.07 -33.49 19.00
C THR A 541 5.01 -34.52 18.68
#